data_AF-A0A523ZMC5-F1
#
_entry.id   AF-A0A523ZMC5-F1
#
_cell.length_a   1.000
_cell.length_b   1.000
_cell.length_c   1.000
_cell.angle_alpha   90.00
_cell.angle_beta   90.00
_cell.angle_gamma   90.00
#
_symmetry.space_group_name_H-M   'P 1'
#
loop_
_entity.id
_entity.type
_entity.pdbx_description
1 polymer ?
#
loop_
_entity_poly.entity_id
_entity_poly.type
_entity_poly.pdbx_seq_one_letter_code
_entity_poly.pdbx_strand_id
1 'polypeptide(L)' 'GIYSYSEKIKVGLQQLMAGARCFSVPAITRRELMSLTEECAKITGIPYLMDAYREEAMEILEG' A
#
# COMPACT_ATOMS: atom_id res chain seq x y z
N GLY A 1 27.62 -6.08 -0.48
CA GLY A 1 27.79 -5.86 0.99
C GLY A 1 26.47 -5.40 1.60
N ILE A 2 26.35 -5.41 2.93
CA ILE A 2 25.13 -5.03 3.66
C ILE A 2 24.60 -3.64 3.25
N TYR A 3 25.49 -2.68 3.00
CA TYR A 3 25.14 -1.34 2.51
C TYR A 3 24.28 -1.36 1.24
N SER A 4 24.66 -2.20 0.27
CA SER A 4 23.93 -2.34 -0.99
C SER A 4 22.52 -2.92 -0.82
N TYR A 5 22.29 -3.73 0.23
CA TYR A 5 20.95 -4.23 0.56
C TYR A 5 20.09 -3.14 1.19
N SER A 6 20.64 -2.38 2.15
CA SER A 6 19.96 -1.25 2.76
C SER A 6 19.56 -0.20 1.73
N GLU A 7 20.40 0.05 0.74
CA GLU A 7 20.11 0.98 -0.35
C GLU A 7 18.95 0.50 -1.24
N LYS A 8 18.90 -0.79 -1.57
CA LYS A 8 17.75 -1.37 -2.31
C LYS A 8 16.45 -1.26 -1.54
N ILE A 9 16.47 -1.53 -0.22
CA ILE A 9 15.28 -1.38 0.64
C ILE A 9 14.83 0.08 0.66
N LYS A 10 15.76 1.03 0.81
CA LYS A 10 15.46 2.47 0.77
C LYS A 10 14.79 2.86 -0.54
N VAL A 11 15.36 2.48 -1.69
CA VAL A 11 14.80 2.82 -3.00
C VAL A 11 13.43 2.18 -3.21
N GLY A 12 13.26 0.90 -2.87
CA GLY A 12 11.97 0.23 -2.96
C GLY A 12 10.89 0.86 -2.08
N LEU A 13 11.26 1.26 -0.86
CA LEU A 13 10.36 1.99 0.05
C LEU A 13 9.98 3.35 -0.54
N GLN A 14 10.93 4.09 -1.13
CA GLN A 14 10.64 5.37 -1.79
C GLN A 14 9.69 5.20 -2.99
N GLN A 15 9.81 4.12 -3.76
CA GLN A 15 8.90 3.80 -4.85
C GLN A 15 7.48 3.51 -4.33
N LEU A 16 7.37 2.72 -3.27
CA LEU A 16 6.09 2.45 -2.61
C LEU A 16 5.46 3.75 -2.09
N MET A 17 6.24 4.57 -1.39
CA MET A 17 5.82 5.88 -0.88
C MET A 17 5.34 6.82 -1.98
N ALA A 18 6.01 6.84 -3.12
CA ALA A 18 5.61 7.65 -4.28
C ALA A 18 4.25 7.18 -4.84
N GLY A 19 4.04 5.87 -4.97
CA GLY A 19 2.76 5.31 -5.42
C GLY A 19 1.61 5.59 -4.43
N ALA A 20 1.90 5.54 -3.13
CA ALA A 20 0.96 5.83 -2.07
C ALA A 20 0.74 7.33 -1.79
N ARG A 21 1.52 8.22 -2.42
CA ARG A 21 1.55 9.67 -2.13
C ARG A 21 1.90 10.01 -0.66
N CYS A 22 2.73 9.18 -0.03
CA CYS A 22 3.26 9.39 1.32
C CYS A 22 4.65 10.06 1.26
N PHE A 23 4.77 11.31 1.71
CA PHE A 23 6.05 12.07 1.63
C PHE A 23 7.00 11.86 2.82
N SER A 24 6.61 11.04 3.79
CA SER A 24 7.43 10.70 4.96
C SER A 24 7.11 9.29 5.45
N VAL A 25 8.06 8.63 6.13
CA VAL A 25 7.85 7.29 6.70
C VAL A 25 6.66 7.27 7.68
N PRO A 26 6.47 8.26 8.56
CA PRO A 26 5.29 8.31 9.43
C PRO A 26 3.95 8.52 8.71
N ALA A 27 3.95 8.97 7.44
CA ALA A 27 2.74 9.13 6.65
C ALA A 27 2.24 7.81 6.03
N ILE A 28 3.04 6.74 6.07
CA ILE A 28 2.63 5.41 5.61
C ILE A 28 1.77 4.76 6.69
N THR A 29 0.61 4.24 6.31
CA THR A 29 -0.30 3.53 7.20
C THR A 29 -0.61 2.14 6.63
N ARG A 30 -1.52 1.39 7.28
CA ARG A 30 -2.01 0.12 6.73
C ARG A 30 -3.03 0.31 5.61
N ARG A 31 -3.50 1.54 5.33
CA ARG A 31 -4.43 1.83 4.23
C ARG A 31 -3.78 1.65 2.87
N GLU A 32 -2.46 1.82 2.78
CA GLU A 32 -1.69 1.66 1.55
C GLU A 32 -1.42 0.19 1.19
N LEU A 33 -1.84 -0.76 2.03
CA LEU A 33 -1.68 -2.20 1.81
C LEU A 33 -2.99 -2.82 1.32
N MET A 34 -2.86 -3.81 0.43
CA MET A 34 -3.97 -4.61 -0.08
C MET A 34 -3.55 -6.07 -0.23
N SER A 35 -4.47 -6.98 0.02
CA SER A 35 -4.27 -8.42 -0.14
C SER A 35 -4.51 -8.82 -1.59
N LEU A 36 -3.57 -9.59 -2.15
CA LEU A 36 -3.68 -10.12 -3.52
C LEU A 36 -4.61 -11.33 -3.65
N THR A 37 -4.98 -11.96 -2.52
CA THR A 37 -5.89 -13.12 -2.48
C THR A 37 -6.93 -12.93 -1.38
N GLU A 38 -8.11 -13.53 -1.57
CA GLU A 38 -9.16 -13.54 -0.55
C GLU A 38 -8.73 -14.29 0.72
N GLU A 39 -7.93 -15.34 0.60
CA GLU A 39 -7.41 -16.08 1.77
C GLU A 39 -6.52 -15.17 2.64
N CYS A 40 -5.63 -14.39 2.00
CA CYS A 40 -4.81 -13.42 2.70
C CYS A 40 -5.68 -12.34 3.37
N ALA A 41 -6.73 -11.87 2.69
CA ALA A 41 -7.67 -10.91 3.27
C ALA A 41 -8.38 -11.48 4.51
N LYS A 42 -8.86 -12.73 4.43
CA LYS A 42 -9.53 -13.44 5.53
C LYS A 42 -8.65 -13.60 6.77
N ILE A 43 -7.35 -13.88 6.58
CA ILE A 43 -6.41 -14.10 7.69
C ILE A 43 -5.88 -12.78 8.27
N THR A 44 -5.55 -11.82 7.42
CA THR A 44 -4.84 -10.60 7.84
C THR A 44 -5.77 -9.44 8.18
N GLY A 45 -7.03 -9.49 7.72
CA GLY A 45 -7.96 -8.36 7.79
C GLY A 45 -7.58 -7.18 6.88
N ILE A 46 -6.57 -7.33 6.01
CA ILE A 46 -6.24 -6.33 4.99
C ILE A 46 -7.23 -6.49 3.83
N PRO A 47 -7.79 -5.39 3.28
CA PRO A 47 -8.75 -5.45 2.18
C PRO A 47 -8.20 -6.19 0.96
N TYR A 48 -9.07 -6.94 0.29
CA TYR A 48 -8.73 -7.56 -0.99
C TYR A 48 -8.54 -6.47 -2.07
N LEU A 49 -7.64 -6.70 -3.04
CA LEU A 49 -7.31 -5.75 -4.12
C LEU A 49 -8.54 -5.14 -4.80
N MET A 50 -9.61 -5.91 -5.02
CA MET A 50 -10.82 -5.43 -5.70
C MET A 50 -11.70 -4.53 -4.82
N ASP A 51 -11.49 -4.56 -3.51
CA ASP A 51 -12.20 -3.76 -2.51
C ASP A 51 -11.37 -2.56 -2.02
N ALA A 52 -10.05 -2.61 -2.23
CA ALA A 52 -9.15 -1.53 -1.86
C ALA A 52 -9.53 -0.22 -2.59
N TYR A 53 -9.71 0.85 -1.81
CA TYR A 53 -10.13 2.17 -2.29
C TYR A 53 -11.49 2.22 -3.02
N ARG A 54 -12.33 1.18 -2.88
CA ARG A 54 -13.60 1.08 -3.61
C ARG A 54 -14.58 2.17 -3.20
N GLU A 55 -14.68 2.47 -1.91
CA GLU A 55 -15.59 3.50 -1.39
C GLU A 55 -15.22 4.88 -1.92
N GLU A 56 -13.95 5.28 -1.78
CA GLU A 56 -13.48 6.57 -2.32
C GLU A 56 -13.63 6.66 -3.85
N ALA A 57 -13.44 5.54 -4.57
CA ALA A 57 -13.64 5.51 -6.02
C ALA A 57 -15.12 5.68 -6.42
N MET A 58 -16.05 5.07 -5.67
CA MET A 58 -17.49 5.21 -5.92
C MET A 58 -17.98 6.64 -5.62
N GLU A 59 -17.49 7.25 -4.53
CA GLU A 59 -17.79 8.65 -4.22
C GLU A 59 -17.38 9.61 -5.34
N ILE A 60 -16.24 9.37 -5.99
CA ILE A 60 -15.77 10.17 -7.13
C ILE A 60 -16.64 9.95 -8.38
N LEU A 61 -17.18 8.75 -8.57
CA LEU A 61 -18.02 8.42 -9.73
C LEU A 61 -19.47 8.90 -9.60
N GLU A 62 -19.99 8.95 -8.38
CA GLU A 62 -21.38 9.33 -8.08
C GLU A 62 -21.55 10.82 -7.71
N GLY A 63 -20.45 11.53 -7.45
CA GLY A 63 -20.39 13.00 -7.23
C GLY A 63 -20.28 13.81 -8.52
#